data_AF-A0A924YEH0-F1
#
_entry.id   AF-A0A924YEH0-F1
#
_cell.length_a   1.000
_cell.length_b   1.000
_cell.length_c   1.000
_cell.angle_alpha   90.00
_cell.angle_beta   90.00
_cell.angle_gamma   90.00
#
_symmetry.space_group_name_H-M   'P 1'
#
loop_
_entity.id
_entity.type
_entity.pdbx_description
1 polymer ?
#
loop_
_entity_poly.entity_id
_entity_poly.type
_entity_poly.pdbx_seq_one_letter_code
_entity_poly.pdbx_strand_id
1 'polypeptide(L)'
;MRTDSPDSTAPREASSARKRFTLAATFAGLWLIGLGVLSFLTANPITLNREQVRSATDVLTAVVEDANAGTVRVEKSWKDVVSETRLTLPNLIAANPAAGDRFLIPVSRSRDGWRVTLSMLPDEPPLIYPATPESETQLRQLLKAGRGP
;
A
#
# COMPACT_ATOMS: atom_id res chain seq x y z
N MET A 1 -28.71 76.99 -23.03
CA MET A 1 -29.07 75.62 -22.62
C MET A 1 -27.79 74.79 -22.63
N ARG A 2 -27.30 74.41 -21.45
CA ARG A 2 -26.08 73.62 -21.26
C ARG A 2 -26.55 72.25 -20.76
N THR A 3 -26.36 71.22 -21.56
CA THR A 3 -26.66 69.84 -21.20
C THR A 3 -25.39 69.24 -20.59
N ASP A 4 -25.38 69.10 -19.27
CA ASP A 4 -24.35 68.36 -18.54
C ASP A 4 -24.53 66.86 -18.84
N SER A 5 -23.53 66.26 -19.51
CA SER A 5 -23.46 64.82 -19.73
C SER A 5 -23.02 64.12 -18.44
N PRO A 6 -23.75 63.11 -17.95
CA PRO A 6 -23.33 62.36 -16.77
C PRO A 6 -22.09 61.53 -17.11
N ASP A 7 -21.06 61.76 -16.30
CA ASP A 7 -19.78 61.07 -16.31
C ASP A 7 -19.99 59.55 -16.21
N SER A 8 -19.52 58.84 -17.23
CA SER A 8 -19.65 57.39 -17.36
C SER A 8 -18.48 56.71 -16.64
N THR A 9 -18.48 56.76 -15.31
CA THR A 9 -17.42 56.20 -14.45
C THR A 9 -17.87 54.92 -13.73
N ALA A 10 -18.26 53.89 -14.48
CA ALA A 10 -18.24 52.49 -14.01
C ALA A 10 -18.34 51.58 -15.24
N PRO A 11 -17.44 50.60 -15.47
CA PRO A 11 -17.14 49.52 -14.51
C PRO A 11 -15.69 49.00 -14.64
N ARG A 12 -14.67 49.82 -14.38
CA ARG A 12 -13.28 49.36 -14.51
C ARG A 12 -12.85 48.44 -13.36
N GLU A 13 -13.41 48.65 -12.16
CA GLU A 13 -13.07 47.89 -10.95
C GLU A 13 -13.58 46.45 -10.95
N ALA A 14 -14.80 46.21 -11.44
CA ALA A 14 -15.38 44.86 -11.47
C ALA A 14 -14.58 43.87 -12.34
N SER A 15 -13.91 44.37 -13.39
CA SER A 15 -13.08 43.54 -14.28
C SER A 15 -11.76 43.11 -13.62
N SER A 16 -11.19 43.97 -12.77
CA SER A 16 -9.95 43.73 -12.03
C SER A 16 -10.16 42.66 -10.95
N ALA A 17 -11.26 42.77 -10.19
CA ALA A 17 -11.60 41.80 -9.15
C ALA A 17 -11.81 40.39 -9.72
N ARG A 18 -12.54 40.26 -10.84
CA ARG A 18 -12.73 38.97 -11.53
C ARG A 18 -11.41 38.36 -11.99
N LYS A 19 -10.52 39.13 -12.62
CA LYS A 19 -9.20 38.64 -13.06
C LYS A 19 -8.34 38.15 -11.89
N ARG A 20 -8.32 38.89 -10.78
CA ARG A 20 -7.60 38.50 -9.55
C ARG A 20 -8.16 37.21 -8.95
N PHE A 21 -9.48 37.08 -8.90
CA PHE A 21 -10.13 35.86 -8.42
C PHE A 21 -9.83 34.65 -9.31
N THR A 22 -9.89 34.81 -10.64
CA THR A 22 -9.52 33.73 -11.58
C THR A 22 -8.05 33.31 -11.41
N LEU A 23 -7.13 34.26 -11.21
CA LEU A 23 -5.72 33.95 -10.97
C LEU A 23 -5.53 33.20 -9.64
N ALA A 24 -6.20 33.63 -8.57
CA ALA A 24 -6.14 32.95 -7.28
C ALA A 24 -6.75 31.54 -7.36
N ALA A 25 -7.88 31.37 -8.05
CA ALA A 25 -8.54 30.09 -8.24
C ALA A 25 -7.69 29.12 -9.07
N THR A 26 -7.05 29.61 -10.14
CA THR A 26 -6.14 28.77 -10.96
C THR A 26 -4.89 28.36 -10.18
N PHE A 27 -4.30 29.27 -9.39
CA PHE A 27 -3.17 28.94 -8.53
C PHE A 27 -3.56 27.92 -7.45
N ALA A 28 -4.71 28.11 -6.79
CA ALA A 28 -5.22 27.15 -5.81
C ALA A 28 -5.54 25.79 -6.45
N GLY A 29 -6.12 25.77 -7.65
CA GLY A 29 -6.37 24.54 -8.41
C GLY A 29 -5.08 23.81 -8.76
N LEU A 30 -4.08 24.52 -9.27
CA LEU A 30 -2.76 23.95 -9.58
C LEU A 30 -2.07 23.41 -8.32
N TRP A 31 -2.18 24.14 -7.21
CA TRP A 31 -1.66 23.71 -5.92
C TRP A 31 -2.31 22.41 -5.42
N LEU A 32 -3.65 22.31 -5.49
CA LEU A 32 -4.38 21.10 -5.10
C LEU A 32 -4.02 19.91 -5.99
N ILE A 33 -3.87 20.13 -7.30
CA ILE A 33 -3.38 19.08 -8.22
C ILE A 33 -1.98 18.63 -7.81
N GLY A 34 -1.07 19.57 -7.52
CA GLY A 34 0.27 19.27 -7.04
C GLY A 34 0.28 18.43 -5.76
N LEU A 35 -0.56 18.79 -4.78
CA LEU A 35 -0.72 18.02 -3.55
C LEU A 35 -1.32 16.63 -3.81
N GLY A 36 -2.30 16.52 -4.71
CA GLY A 36 -2.89 15.25 -5.08
C GLY A 36 -1.87 14.30 -5.73
N VAL A 37 -1.06 14.81 -6.65
CA VAL A 37 0.04 14.05 -7.27
C VAL A 37 1.07 13.65 -6.23
N LEU A 38 1.49 14.57 -5.36
CA LEU A 38 2.47 14.26 -4.32
C LEU A 38 1.94 13.17 -3.38
N SER A 39 0.68 13.31 -2.91
CA SER A 39 0.03 12.32 -2.06
C SER A 39 -0.10 10.95 -2.73
N PHE A 40 -0.35 10.91 -4.03
CA PHE A 40 -0.42 9.67 -4.80
C PHE A 40 0.96 9.01 -4.92
N LEU A 41 2.00 9.80 -5.18
CA LEU A 41 3.37 9.31 -5.26
C LEU A 41 3.96 8.91 -3.90
N THR A 42 3.50 9.52 -2.81
CA THR A 42 3.91 9.19 -1.44
C THR A 42 2.97 8.20 -0.76
N ALA A 43 1.98 7.64 -1.47
CA ALA A 43 1.18 6.55 -0.93
C ALA A 43 2.14 5.44 -0.50
N ASN A 44 2.19 5.20 0.82
CA ASN A 44 3.29 4.49 1.48
C ASN A 44 3.67 3.20 0.74
N PRO A 45 4.90 3.10 0.20
CA PRO A 45 5.35 1.87 -0.42
C PRO A 45 5.31 0.76 0.62
N ILE A 46 4.70 -0.37 0.25
CA ILE A 46 4.64 -1.56 1.09
C ILE A 46 6.08 -2.00 1.33
N THR A 47 6.61 -1.74 2.53
CA THR A 47 7.98 -2.07 2.89
C THR A 47 7.96 -3.38 3.67
N LEU A 48 8.57 -4.43 3.09
CA LEU A 48 8.67 -5.73 3.75
C LEU A 48 9.55 -5.65 5.01
N ASN A 49 9.07 -6.22 6.12
CA ASN A 49 9.86 -6.37 7.34
C ASN A 49 10.98 -7.42 7.12
N ARG A 50 12.23 -6.94 7.04
CA ARG A 50 13.40 -7.77 6.75
C ARG A 50 13.62 -8.86 7.80
N GLU A 51 13.44 -8.54 9.08
CA GLU A 51 13.66 -9.49 10.16
C GLU A 51 12.62 -10.61 10.14
N GLN A 52 11.36 -10.28 9.84
CA GLN A 52 10.29 -11.28 9.67
C GLN A 52 10.57 -12.20 8.47
N VAL A 53 11.01 -11.65 7.32
CA VAL A 53 11.38 -12.43 6.13
C VAL A 53 12.58 -13.34 6.41
N ARG A 54 13.55 -12.85 7.20
CA ARG A 54 14.75 -13.59 7.57
C ARG A 54 14.45 -14.72 8.56
N SER A 55 13.63 -14.46 9.57
CA SER A 55 13.26 -15.44 10.60
C SER A 55 12.26 -16.49 10.08
N ALA A 56 11.48 -16.16 9.04
CA ALA A 56 10.55 -17.08 8.42
C ALA A 56 11.27 -18.30 7.82
N THR A 57 10.71 -19.48 8.05
CA THR A 57 11.18 -20.73 7.41
C THR A 57 10.99 -20.66 5.90
N ASP A 58 9.88 -20.09 5.45
CA ASP A 58 9.59 -19.84 4.04
C ASP A 58 8.81 -18.53 3.86
N VAL A 59 8.75 -18.00 2.64
CA VAL A 59 7.82 -16.94 2.27
C VAL A 59 7.00 -17.45 1.11
N LEU A 60 5.68 -17.31 1.19
CA LEU A 60 4.76 -17.84 0.20
C LEU A 60 4.09 -16.69 -0.54
N THR A 61 3.90 -16.84 -1.86
CA THR A 61 2.82 -16.14 -2.54
C THR A 61 1.60 -17.06 -2.53
N ALA A 62 0.50 -16.61 -1.92
CA ALA A 62 -0.69 -17.42 -1.77
C ALA A 62 -1.98 -16.58 -1.92
N VAL A 63 -3.05 -17.23 -2.36
CA VAL A 63 -4.40 -16.65 -2.41
C VAL A 63 -5.20 -17.17 -1.23
N VAL A 64 -5.88 -16.28 -0.53
CA VAL A 64 -6.73 -16.65 0.62
C VAL A 64 -8.01 -17.30 0.10
N GLU A 65 -8.22 -18.58 0.42
CA GLU A 65 -9.45 -19.30 0.06
C GLU A 65 -10.52 -19.12 1.15
N ASP A 66 -10.13 -19.18 2.43
CA ASP A 66 -11.01 -18.95 3.57
C ASP A 66 -10.25 -18.21 4.70
N ALA A 67 -10.63 -16.96 4.94
CA ALA A 67 -10.02 -16.12 5.97
C ALA A 67 -10.33 -16.58 7.41
N ASN A 68 -11.49 -17.20 7.64
CA ASN A 68 -11.91 -17.66 8.97
C ASN A 68 -11.18 -18.94 9.37
N ALA A 69 -11.06 -19.87 8.42
CA ALA A 69 -10.29 -21.10 8.63
C ALA A 69 -8.77 -20.89 8.50
N GLY A 70 -8.34 -19.74 7.97
CA GLY A 70 -6.92 -19.48 7.66
C GLY A 70 -6.39 -20.32 6.50
N THR A 71 -7.26 -20.74 5.57
CA THR A 71 -6.88 -21.61 4.45
C THR A 71 -6.43 -20.76 3.26
N VAL A 72 -5.25 -21.10 2.72
CA VAL A 72 -4.65 -20.43 1.57
C VAL A 72 -4.24 -21.44 0.50
N ARG A 73 -4.36 -21.04 -0.76
CA ARG A 73 -3.79 -21.76 -1.90
C ARG A 73 -2.42 -21.19 -2.21
N VAL A 74 -1.38 -22.01 -2.10
CA VAL A 74 0.01 -21.64 -2.37
C VAL A 74 0.22 -21.61 -3.89
N GLU A 75 0.62 -20.45 -4.41
CA GLU A 75 1.02 -20.29 -5.81
C GLU A 75 2.53 -20.44 -5.97
N LYS A 76 3.30 -20.02 -4.97
CA LYS A 76 4.76 -20.01 -5.02
C LYS A 76 5.38 -20.07 -3.63
N SER A 77 6.37 -20.94 -3.47
CA SER A 77 7.33 -20.89 -2.36
C SER A 77 8.58 -20.13 -2.82
N TRP A 78 9.11 -19.23 -1.98
CA TRP A 78 10.27 -18.42 -2.33
C TRP A 78 11.59 -18.96 -1.79
N LYS A 79 11.55 -19.82 -0.77
CA LYS A 79 12.73 -20.54 -0.24
C LYS A 79 12.70 -22.04 -0.57
N ASP A 80 11.73 -22.50 -1.34
CA ASP A 80 11.51 -23.88 -1.78
C ASP A 80 11.36 -24.88 -0.61
N VAL A 81 10.79 -24.45 0.52
CA VAL A 81 10.62 -25.31 1.72
C VAL A 81 9.21 -25.91 1.79
N VAL A 82 8.19 -25.12 1.46
CA VAL A 82 6.80 -25.58 1.36
C VAL A 82 6.55 -26.15 -0.02
N SER A 83 5.97 -27.34 -0.09
CA SER A 83 5.61 -28.03 -1.35
C SER A 83 4.11 -28.24 -1.53
N GLU A 84 3.35 -28.04 -0.46
CA GLU A 84 1.90 -28.20 -0.41
C GLU A 84 1.21 -27.08 -1.20
N THR A 85 0.23 -27.44 -2.03
CA THR A 85 -0.57 -26.48 -2.83
C THR A 85 -1.62 -25.74 -1.99
N ARG A 86 -1.94 -26.27 -0.82
CA ARG A 86 -2.86 -25.67 0.16
C ARG A 86 -2.27 -25.78 1.54
N LEU A 87 -2.41 -24.71 2.31
CA LEU A 87 -1.99 -24.65 3.70
C LEU A 87 -3.08 -24.03 4.57
N THR A 88 -3.18 -24.51 5.79
CA THR A 88 -3.95 -23.89 6.85
C THR A 88 -3.00 -23.17 7.79
N LEU A 89 -3.24 -21.88 7.99
CA LEU A 89 -2.43 -20.98 8.81
C LEU A 89 -3.31 -20.46 9.96
N PRO A 90 -3.28 -21.10 11.15
CA PRO A 90 -4.25 -20.83 12.21
C PRO A 90 -4.28 -19.37 12.70
N ASN A 91 -3.13 -18.69 12.65
CA ASN A 91 -3.02 -17.29 13.07
C ASN A 91 -3.22 -16.28 11.92
N LEU A 92 -3.57 -16.71 10.71
CA LEU A 92 -3.79 -15.81 9.58
C LEU A 92 -5.00 -14.88 9.81
N ILE A 93 -6.03 -15.37 10.52
CA ILE A 93 -7.24 -14.59 10.84
C ILE A 93 -6.92 -13.29 11.59
N ALA A 94 -5.84 -13.27 12.39
CA ALA A 94 -5.43 -12.08 13.14
C ALA A 94 -4.92 -10.96 12.22
N ALA A 95 -4.47 -11.28 10.99
CA ALA A 95 -4.13 -10.29 9.97
C ALA A 95 -5.35 -9.75 9.21
N ASN A 96 -6.54 -10.32 9.46
CA ASN A 96 -7.82 -9.96 8.84
C ASN A 96 -7.79 -9.84 7.30
N PRO A 97 -7.26 -10.85 6.56
CA PRO A 97 -7.29 -10.81 5.10
C PRO A 97 -8.71 -11.02 4.55
N ALA A 98 -8.99 -10.51 3.35
CA ALA A 98 -10.20 -10.88 2.63
C ALA A 98 -9.97 -12.16 1.79
N ALA A 99 -11.03 -12.95 1.61
CA ALA A 99 -10.98 -14.09 0.71
C ALA A 99 -10.83 -13.63 -0.75
N GLY A 100 -10.00 -14.32 -1.53
CA GLY A 100 -9.65 -13.97 -2.90
C GLY A 100 -8.41 -13.06 -3.01
N ASP A 101 -7.98 -12.43 -1.92
CA ASP A 101 -6.78 -11.60 -1.93
C ASP A 101 -5.51 -12.44 -2.07
N ARG A 102 -4.51 -11.86 -2.73
CA ARG A 102 -3.22 -12.47 -3.01
C ARG A 102 -2.14 -11.79 -2.16
N PHE A 103 -1.48 -12.56 -1.30
CA PHE A 103 -0.50 -12.05 -0.35
C PHE A 103 0.84 -12.78 -0.42
N LEU A 104 1.89 -12.05 -0.02
CA LEU A 104 3.15 -12.56 0.46
C LEU A 104 3.03 -12.84 1.96
N ILE A 105 3.15 -14.11 2.32
CA ILE A 105 2.93 -14.60 3.68
C ILE A 105 4.24 -15.24 4.18
N PRO A 106 4.98 -14.57 5.07
CA PRO A 106 6.12 -15.18 5.75
C PRO A 106 5.60 -16.28 6.69
N VAL A 107 6.06 -17.51 6.52
CA VAL A 107 5.60 -18.66 7.32
C VAL A 107 6.75 -19.31 8.08
N SER A 108 6.44 -19.80 9.27
CA SER A 108 7.37 -20.54 10.12
C SER A 108 6.75 -21.89 10.47
N ARG A 109 7.60 -22.91 10.58
CA ARG A 109 7.18 -24.24 10.99
C ARG A 109 7.13 -24.34 12.50
N SER A 110 6.02 -24.83 13.03
CA SER A 110 5.83 -25.10 14.45
C SER A 110 5.49 -26.57 14.70
N ARG A 111 5.37 -26.97 15.97
CA ARG A 111 4.95 -28.33 16.34
C ARG A 111 3.56 -28.68 15.79
N ASP A 112 2.66 -27.69 15.74
CA ASP A 112 1.26 -27.85 15.32
C ASP A 112 1.05 -27.61 13.82
N GLY A 113 2.13 -27.44 13.05
CA GLY A 113 2.09 -27.16 11.62
C GLY A 113 2.60 -25.77 11.24
N TRP A 114 2.15 -25.28 10.08
CA TRP A 114 2.56 -23.98 9.54
C TRP A 114 1.79 -22.83 10.18
N ARG A 115 2.48 -21.72 10.44
CA ARG A 115 1.88 -20.49 10.97
C ARG A 115 2.52 -19.27 10.31
N VAL A 116 1.79 -18.15 10.26
CA VAL A 116 2.37 -16.87 9.85
C VAL A 116 3.44 -16.47 10.87
N THR A 117 4.61 -16.09 10.38
CA THR A 117 5.74 -15.65 11.21
C THR A 117 5.40 -14.33 11.86
N LEU A 118 5.54 -14.22 13.18
CA LEU A 118 5.26 -12.99 13.92
C LEU A 118 6.36 -11.94 13.68
N SER A 119 5.99 -10.67 13.74
CA SER A 119 6.97 -9.58 13.80
C SER A 119 7.61 -9.53 15.20
N MET A 120 8.71 -8.78 15.35
CA MET A 120 9.30 -8.54 16.68
C MET A 120 8.56 -7.46 17.49
N LEU A 121 7.46 -6.92 16.96
CA LEU A 121 6.68 -5.90 17.64
C LEU A 121 5.75 -6.58 18.65
N PRO A 122 5.81 -6.20 19.94
CA PRO A 122 4.99 -6.83 20.98
C PRO A 122 3.50 -6.56 20.69
N ASP A 123 2.67 -7.58 20.91
CA ASP A 123 1.21 -7.53 20.81
C ASP A 123 0.63 -7.13 19.44
N GLU A 124 1.44 -7.14 18.37
CA GLU A 124 0.95 -6.86 17.03
C GLU A 124 0.46 -8.12 16.29
N PRO A 125 -0.59 -7.98 15.46
CA PRO A 125 -1.03 -9.06 14.59
C PRO A 125 0.08 -9.45 13.59
N PRO A 126 0.07 -10.70 13.10
CA PRO A 126 1.02 -11.13 12.09
C PRO A 126 0.92 -10.26 10.84
N LEU A 127 2.07 -9.77 10.37
CA LEU A 127 2.12 -8.96 9.16
C LEU A 127 2.15 -9.84 7.92
N ILE A 128 1.22 -9.57 7.01
CA ILE A 128 1.19 -10.10 5.63
C ILE A 128 1.23 -8.94 4.66
N TYR A 129 1.73 -9.16 3.45
CA TYR A 129 1.97 -8.07 2.49
C TYR A 129 1.25 -8.37 1.18
N PRO A 130 0.58 -7.40 0.54
CA PRO A 130 0.00 -7.61 -0.78
C PRO A 130 1.05 -8.12 -1.78
N ALA A 131 0.70 -9.15 -2.56
CA ALA A 131 1.57 -9.73 -3.57
C ALA A 131 1.57 -8.92 -4.88
N THR A 132 2.00 -7.66 -4.78
CA THR A 132 2.22 -6.80 -5.94
C THR A 132 3.59 -7.09 -6.56
N PRO A 133 3.81 -6.75 -7.84
CA PRO A 133 5.11 -6.93 -8.49
C PRO A 133 6.27 -6.23 -7.76
N GLU A 134 6.00 -5.08 -7.14
CA GLU A 134 6.97 -4.31 -6.37
C GLU A 134 7.36 -5.07 -5.09
N SER A 135 6.37 -5.57 -4.33
CA SER A 135 6.60 -6.37 -3.13
C SER A 135 7.37 -7.66 -3.45
N GLU A 136 7.03 -8.35 -4.53
CA GLU A 136 7.74 -9.55 -4.99
C GLU A 136 9.20 -9.24 -5.40
N THR A 137 9.42 -8.08 -6.03
CA THR A 137 10.76 -7.62 -6.40
C THR A 137 11.58 -7.28 -5.16
N GLN A 138 10.99 -6.60 -4.18
CA GLN A 138 11.62 -6.29 -2.91
C GLN A 138 11.97 -7.59 -2.16
N LEU A 139 11.07 -8.56 -2.10
CA LEU A 139 11.32 -9.87 -1.50
C LEU A 139 12.52 -10.56 -2.15
N ARG A 140 12.58 -10.56 -3.49
CA ARG A 140 13.70 -11.14 -4.25
C ARG A 140 15.02 -10.47 -3.89
N GLN A 141 15.04 -9.16 -3.74
CA GLN A 141 16.23 -8.42 -3.32
C GLN A 141 16.65 -8.80 -1.88
N LEU A 142 15.70 -8.91 -0.95
CA LEU A 142 15.97 -9.33 0.43
C LEU A 142 16.53 -10.75 0.51
N LEU A 143 15.97 -11.69 -0.26
CA LEU A 143 16.45 -13.08 -0.29
C LEU A 143 17.84 -13.19 -0.92
N LYS A 144 18.15 -12.38 -1.94
CA LYS A 144 19.50 -12.30 -2.51
C LYS A 144 20.51 -11.72 -1.51
N ALA A 145 20.14 -10.65 -0.80
CA ALA A 145 21.02 -10.03 0.19
C ALA A 145 21.26 -10.90 1.44
N GLY A 146 20.28 -11.72 1.83
CA GLY A 146 20.38 -12.64 2.96
C GLY A 146 21.21 -13.90 2.71
N ARG A 147 21.46 -14.25 1.44
CA ARG A 147 22.50 -15.22 1.05
C ARG A 147 23.86 -14.52 1.05
N GLY A 148 24.42 -14.31 2.24
CA GLY A 148 25.85 -14.04 2.36
C GLY A 148 26.68 -15.22 1.81
N PRO A 149 27.96 -15.02 1.48
CA PRO A 149 28.85 -16.05 0.93
C PRO A 149 28.96 -17.29 1.81
#